data_AF-A0A7I8N1I3-F1
#
_entry.id   AF-A0A7I8N1I3-F1
#
_cell.length_a   1.000
_cell.length_b   1.000
_cell.length_c   1.000
_cell.angle_alpha   90.00
_cell.angle_beta   90.00
_cell.angle_gamma   90.00
#
_symmetry.space_group_name_H-M   'P 1'
#
loop_
_entity.id
_entity.type
_entity.pdbx_description
1 polymer ?
#
loop_
_entity_poly.entity_id
_entity_poly.type
_entity_poly.pdbx_seq_one_letter_code
_entity_poly.pdbx_strand_id
1 'polypeptide(L)' 'MDYTCNEYRAEMILLGLQRRLRDENLSEVEKEKIEKQIRQLEQSMGMA' A
#
# COMPACT_ATOMS: atom_id res chain seq x y z
N MET A 1 13.32 12.17 15.79
CA MET A 1 12.19 13.04 15.41
C MET A 1 12.29 13.20 13.92
N ASP A 2 12.29 12.09 13.19
CA ASP A 2 12.54 12.04 11.76
C ASP A 2 11.84 10.78 11.30
N TYR A 3 10.56 10.88 10.95
CA TYR A 3 10.02 9.92 10.00
C TYR A 3 10.84 10.17 8.75
N THR A 4 11.76 9.27 8.44
CA THR A 4 12.59 9.45 7.27
C THR A 4 11.64 9.62 6.08
N CYS A 5 11.89 10.57 5.18
CA CYS A 5 10.99 10.85 4.05
C CYS A 5 10.57 9.58 3.27
N ASN A 6 11.35 8.49 3.39
CA ASN A 6 11.01 7.17 2.86
C ASN A 6 9.84 6.49 3.56
N GLU A 7 9.77 6.50 4.90
CA GLU A 7 8.65 5.93 5.66
C GLU A 7 7.36 6.68 5.35
N TYR A 8 7.41 8.02 5.39
CA TYR A 8 6.26 8.86 5.07
C TYR A 8 5.77 8.66 3.63
N ARG A 9 6.69 8.50 2.67
CA ARG A 9 6.33 8.21 1.28
C ARG A 9 5.71 6.83 1.14
N ALA A 10 6.23 5.83 1.86
CA ALA A 10 5.67 4.49 1.84
C ALA A 10 4.26 4.47 2.48
N GLU A 11 4.05 5.19 3.58
CA GLU A 11 2.72 5.39 4.18
C GLU A 11 1.74 6.05 3.20
N MET A 12 2.17 7.09 2.45
CA MET A 12 1.32 7.68 1.41
C MET A 12 0.93 6.68 0.32
N ILE A 13 1.88 5.86 -0.13
CA ILE A 13 1.63 4.83 -1.16
C ILE A 13 0.66 3.78 -0.60
N LEU A 14 0.88 3.32 0.63
CA LEU A 14 0.01 2.36 1.32
C LEU A 14 -1.42 2.90 1.42
N LEU A 15 -1.58 4.16 1.86
CA LEU A 15 -2.88 4.82 1.98
C LEU A 15 -3.59 4.92 0.62
N GLY A 16 -2.84 5.23 -0.45
CA GLY A 16 -3.36 5.29 -1.82
C GLY A 16 -3.85 3.93 -2.33
N LEU A 17 -3.07 2.87 -2.07
CA LEU A 17 -3.42 1.50 -2.41
C LEU A 17 -4.64 1.02 -1.62
N GLN A 18 -4.72 1.31 -0.32
CA GLN A 18 -5.87 1.00 0.51
C GLN A 18 -7.14 1.73 0.06
N ARG A 19 -7.03 3.00 -0.36
CA ARG A 19 -8.16 3.74 -0.94
C ARG A 19 -8.67 3.08 -2.21
N ARG A 20 -7.77 2.66 -3.10
CA ARG A 20 -8.16 1.93 -4.32
C ARG A 20 -8.77 0.56 -4.01
N LEU A 21 -8.30 -0.13 -2.96
CA LEU A 21 -8.87 -1.41 -2.53
C LEU A 21 -10.33 -1.28 -2.06
N ARG A 22 -10.74 -0.09 -1.59
CA ARG A 22 -12.12 0.22 -1.18
C ARG A 22 -13.01 0.66 -2.33
N ASP A 23 -12.48 0.78 -3.54
CA ASP A 23 -13.27 1.14 -4.71
C ASP A 23 -14.18 -0.03 -5.09
N GLU A 24 -15.50 0.19 -5.11
CA GLU A 24 -16.49 -0.85 -5.40
C GLU A 24 -16.48 -1.28 -6.88
N ASN A 25 -15.81 -0.53 -7.76
CA ASN A 25 -15.64 -0.87 -9.17
C ASN A 25 -14.39 -1.72 -9.44
N LEU A 26 -13.62 -2.04 -8.40
CA LEU A 26 -12.36 -2.75 -8.54
C LEU A 26 -12.59 -4.22 -8.94
N SER A 27 -12.07 -4.60 -10.12
CA SER A 27 -12.08 -6.00 -10.55
C SER A 27 -11.24 -6.87 -9.62
N GLU A 28 -11.59 -8.14 -9.46
CA GLU A 28 -10.85 -9.11 -8.64
C GLU A 28 -9.37 -9.18 -9.01
N VAL A 29 -9.04 -9.04 -10.30
CA VAL A 29 -7.65 -9.01 -10.80
C VAL A 29 -6.89 -7.77 -10.31
N GLU A 30 -7.55 -6.61 -10.31
CA GLU A 30 -6.95 -5.36 -9.84
C GLU A 30 -6.81 -5.37 -8.31
N LYS A 31 -7.80 -5.95 -7.61
CA LYS A 31 -7.75 -6.18 -6.18
C LYS A 31 -6.54 -7.02 -5.78
N GLU A 32 -6.34 -8.17 -6.44
CA GLU A 32 -5.23 -9.06 -6.13
C GLU A 32 -3.86 -8.40 -6.39
N LYS A 33 -3.74 -7.62 -7.47
CA LYS A 33 -2.53 -6.82 -7.74
C LYS A 33 -2.28 -5.76 -6.67
N ILE A 34 -3.32 -5.10 -6.18
CA ILE A 34 -3.19 -4.07 -5.14
C ILE A 34 -2.81 -4.71 -3.81
N GLU A 35 -3.45 -5.81 -3.41
CA GLU A 35 -3.08 -6.58 -2.21
C GLU A 35 -1.63 -7.05 -2.26
N LYS A 36 -1.17 -7.56 -3.42
CA LYS A 36 0.23 -7.98 -3.60
C LYS A 36 1.21 -6.80 -3.44
N GLN A 37 0.88 -5.64 -4.00
CA GLN A 37 1.70 -4.43 -3.85
C GLN A 37 1.75 -3.93 -2.41
N ILE A 38 0.62 -3.94 -1.70
CA ILE A 38 0.54 -3.61 -0.27
C ILE A 38 1.48 -4.52 0.52
N ARG A 39 1.39 -5.83 0.30
CA ARG A 39 2.19 -6.82 1.04
C ARG A 39 3.69 -6.68 0.79
N GLN A 40 4.09 -6.38 -0.44
CA GLN A 40 5.50 -6.10 -0.77
C GLN A 40 5.99 -4.81 -0.12
N LEU A 41 5.15 -3.78 -0.08
CA LEU A 41 5.47 -2.50 0.55
C LEU A 41 5.61 -2.67 2.07
N GLU A 42 4.71 -3.38 2.72
CA GLU A 42 4.76 -3.69 4.17
C GLU A 42 6.03 -4.47 4.53
N GLN A 43 6.43 -5.46 3.73
CA GLN A 43 7.73 -6.15 3.90
C GLN A 43 8.91 -5.21 3.75
N SER A 44 8.89 -4.33 2.74
CA SER A 44 9.98 -3.37 2.52
C SER A 44 10.07 -2.31 3.63
N MET A 45 8.96 -2.06 4.35
CA MET A 45 8.90 -1.19 5.53
C MET A 45 9.25 -1.92 6.83
N GLY A 46 9.41 -3.26 6.80
CA GLY A 46 9.64 -4.06 8.00
C GLY A 46 8.44 -4.16 8.94
N MET A 47 7.22 -3.99 8.41
CA MET A 47 5.96 -4.07 9.19
C MET A 47 5.39 -5.49 9.30
N ALA A 48 5.92 -6.46 8.54
CA ALA A 48 5.39 -7.82 8.39
C ALA A 48 6.41 -8.92 8.74
#